data_AF-A0AAD3TZ12-F1
#
_entry.id   AF-A0AAD3TZ12-F1
#
_cell.length_a   1.000
_cell.length_b   1.000
_cell.length_c   1.000
_cell.angle_alpha   90.00
_cell.angle_beta   90.00
_cell.angle_gamma   90.00
#
_symmetry.space_group_name_H-M   'P 1'
#
loop_
_entity.id
_entity.type
_entity.pdbx_description
1 polymer ?
#
loop_
_entity_poly.entity_id
_entity_poly.type
_entity_poly.pdbx_seq_one_letter_code
_entity_poly.pdbx_strand_id
1 'polypeptide(L)'
;MSGATFLAIRLDHIAAMENIETESRSALATGSIGARFISQNAVDEAKERREEEWKAAYERIGQEPPPEMKEEEHDGRTLFERLEEQKQLKQEWWDDRMKMKNQYRGLVGEEFEFLAEKDREKRDYERKVEDEVNIELQGYREARTKRAADAVAAAEPQTAPPRPKVVPAKPAKKDMRSLMKGVVVKKKAAKPADKAADQGKKRPAEGDGREAKRRA
;
A
#
# COMPACT_ATOMS: atom_id res chain seq x y z
N MET A 1 -54.18 -10.14 5.95
CA MET A 1 -54.10 -10.89 7.23
C MET A 1 -52.87 -11.82 7.22
N SER A 2 -51.65 -11.27 7.10
CA SER A 2 -50.44 -12.07 6.79
C SER A 2 -49.24 -11.63 7.63
N GLY A 3 -49.40 -11.65 8.95
CA GLY A 3 -48.32 -11.34 9.90
C GLY A 3 -48.17 -12.36 11.03
N ALA A 4 -49.24 -13.09 11.35
CA ALA A 4 -49.25 -14.06 12.45
C ALA A 4 -48.72 -15.45 12.08
N THR A 5 -48.74 -15.81 10.79
CA THR A 5 -48.29 -17.13 10.31
C THR A 5 -46.76 -17.25 10.19
N PHE A 6 -46.06 -16.14 9.92
CA PHE A 6 -44.60 -16.14 9.79
C PHE A 6 -43.86 -16.24 11.13
N LEU A 7 -44.45 -15.71 12.22
CA LEU A 7 -43.88 -15.82 13.56
C LEU A 7 -44.02 -17.23 14.15
N ALA A 8 -45.12 -17.93 13.85
CA ALA A 8 -45.37 -19.29 14.34
C ALA A 8 -44.35 -20.29 13.77
N ILE A 9 -44.05 -20.23 12.47
CA ILE A 9 -43.04 -21.08 11.81
C ILE A 9 -41.65 -20.86 12.42
N ARG A 10 -41.32 -19.62 12.80
CA ARG A 10 -40.02 -19.28 13.40
C ARG A 10 -39.88 -19.77 14.84
N LEU A 11 -40.98 -19.88 15.60
CA LEU A 11 -40.97 -20.38 16.98
C LEU A 11 -40.88 -21.91 17.03
N ASP A 12 -41.60 -22.62 16.16
CA ASP A 12 -41.57 -24.08 16.11
C ASP A 12 -40.20 -24.62 15.64
N HIS A 13 -39.52 -23.89 14.73
CA HIS A 13 -38.15 -24.24 14.31
C HIS A 13 -37.13 -24.09 15.45
N ILE A 14 -37.28 -23.08 16.31
CA ILE A 14 -36.39 -22.87 17.47
C ILE A 14 -36.59 -23.98 18.51
N ALA A 15 -37.83 -24.39 18.78
CA ALA A 15 -38.13 -25.50 19.69
C ALA A 15 -37.63 -26.86 19.16
N ALA A 16 -37.69 -27.08 17.84
CA ALA A 16 -37.13 -28.29 17.22
C ALA A 16 -35.60 -28.34 17.31
N MET A 17 -34.91 -27.21 17.20
CA MET A 17 -33.44 -27.13 17.35
C MET A 17 -32.98 -27.39 18.80
N GLU A 18 -33.73 -26.93 19.81
CA GLU A 18 -33.41 -27.21 21.23
C GLU A 18 -33.62 -28.69 21.61
N ASN A 19 -34.62 -29.37 21.04
CA ASN A 19 -34.85 -30.80 21.27
C ASN A 19 -33.76 -31.69 20.66
N ILE A 20 -33.23 -31.32 19.48
CA ILE A 20 -32.15 -32.09 18.83
C ILE A 20 -30.83 -31.94 19.62
N GLU A 21 -30.52 -30.75 20.15
CA GLU A 21 -29.33 -30.54 20.97
C GLU A 21 -29.39 -31.31 22.30
N THR A 22 -30.56 -31.43 22.92
CA THR A 22 -30.74 -32.12 24.21
C THR A 22 -30.67 -33.65 24.06
N GLU A 23 -31.24 -34.23 23.00
CA GLU A 23 -31.11 -35.67 22.71
C GLU A 23 -29.65 -36.05 22.38
N SER A 24 -28.96 -35.22 21.59
CA SER A 24 -27.55 -35.42 21.23
C SER A 24 -26.63 -35.37 22.45
N ARG A 25 -26.92 -34.48 23.41
CA ARG A 25 -26.18 -34.37 24.68
C ARG A 25 -26.47 -35.56 25.62
N SER A 26 -27.68 -36.11 25.60
CA SER A 26 -28.07 -37.26 26.41
C SER A 26 -27.41 -38.57 25.95
N ALA A 27 -27.33 -38.80 24.63
CA ALA A 27 -26.62 -39.95 24.07
C ALA A 27 -25.11 -39.95 24.45
N LEU A 28 -24.51 -38.76 24.56
CA LEU A 28 -23.12 -38.59 25.00
C LEU A 28 -22.91 -38.94 26.49
N ALA A 29 -23.94 -38.81 27.32
CA ALA A 29 -23.87 -39.01 28.77
C ALA A 29 -23.94 -40.51 29.20
N THR A 30 -24.42 -41.40 28.33
CA THR A 30 -24.62 -42.83 28.66
C THR A 30 -23.37 -43.71 28.47
N GLY A 31 -22.22 -43.14 28.08
CA GLY A 31 -20.90 -43.77 28.14
C GLY A 31 -20.64 -44.99 27.24
N SER A 32 -21.67 -45.54 26.58
CA SER A 32 -21.54 -46.67 25.66
C SER A 32 -21.12 -46.17 24.27
N ILE A 33 -19.91 -46.55 23.85
CA ILE A 33 -19.33 -46.17 22.56
C ILE A 33 -20.22 -46.60 21.37
N GLY A 34 -20.96 -47.72 21.50
CA GLY A 34 -21.88 -48.20 20.47
C GLY A 34 -23.12 -47.31 20.25
N ALA A 35 -23.57 -46.56 21.26
CA ALA A 35 -24.70 -45.64 21.14
C ALA A 35 -24.35 -44.32 20.44
N ARG A 36 -23.05 -44.11 20.15
CA ARG A 36 -22.52 -42.92 19.46
C ARG A 36 -22.42 -43.11 17.95
N PHE A 37 -22.52 -44.36 17.50
CA PHE A 37 -22.48 -44.72 16.09
C PHE A 37 -23.89 -44.96 15.59
N ILE A 38 -24.30 -44.17 14.61
CA ILE A 38 -25.56 -44.33 13.90
C ILE A 38 -25.24 -45.07 12.60
N SER A 39 -26.02 -46.09 12.25
CA SER A 39 -25.86 -46.79 10.98
C SER A 39 -26.22 -45.86 9.83
N GLN A 40 -25.60 -46.06 8.66
CA GLN A 40 -25.88 -45.24 7.49
C GLN A 40 -27.37 -45.24 7.14
N ASN A 41 -28.02 -46.41 7.18
CA ASN A 41 -29.45 -46.54 6.97
C ASN A 41 -30.29 -45.70 7.95
N ALA A 42 -29.91 -45.65 9.23
CA ALA A 42 -30.65 -44.85 10.21
C ALA A 42 -30.47 -43.33 9.99
N VAL A 43 -29.34 -42.90 9.41
CA VAL A 43 -29.15 -41.51 8.98
C VAL A 43 -30.01 -41.20 7.76
N ASP A 44 -30.06 -42.11 6.79
CA ASP A 44 -30.83 -41.94 5.56
C ASP A 44 -32.34 -41.90 5.85
N GLU A 45 -32.87 -42.83 6.65
CA GLU A 45 -34.28 -42.84 7.09
C GLU A 45 -34.67 -41.59 7.91
N ALA A 46 -33.73 -41.03 8.68
CA ALA A 46 -33.97 -39.81 9.44
C ALA A 46 -33.99 -38.56 8.53
N LYS A 47 -33.19 -38.56 7.45
CA LYS A 47 -33.23 -37.51 6.41
C LYS A 47 -34.53 -37.60 5.62
N GLU A 48 -34.91 -38.79 5.17
CA GLU A 48 -36.16 -39.02 4.43
C GLU A 48 -37.39 -38.56 5.22
N ARG A 49 -37.52 -38.95 6.50
CA ARG A 49 -38.62 -38.48 7.35
C ARG A 49 -38.66 -36.96 7.49
N ARG A 50 -37.50 -36.33 7.66
CA ARG A 50 -37.41 -34.87 7.74
C ARG A 50 -37.80 -34.19 6.42
N GLU A 51 -37.39 -34.75 5.30
CA GLU A 51 -37.74 -34.25 3.97
C GLU A 51 -39.24 -34.43 3.67
N GLU A 52 -39.85 -35.55 4.06
CA GLU A 52 -41.28 -35.81 3.93
C GLU A 52 -42.10 -34.84 4.78
N GLU A 53 -41.72 -34.64 6.04
CA GLU A 53 -42.35 -33.66 6.94
C GLU A 53 -42.20 -32.24 6.39
N TRP A 54 -41.05 -31.90 5.81
CA TRP A 54 -40.80 -30.62 5.16
C TRP A 54 -41.67 -30.43 3.91
N LYS A 55 -41.69 -31.43 3.01
CA LYS A 55 -42.54 -31.42 1.80
C LYS A 55 -44.01 -31.29 2.18
N ALA A 56 -44.50 -32.05 3.16
CA ALA A 56 -45.86 -31.96 3.67
C ALA A 56 -46.18 -30.59 4.31
N ALA A 57 -45.22 -29.98 5.02
CA ALA A 57 -45.38 -28.63 5.58
C ALA A 57 -45.50 -27.56 4.49
N TYR A 58 -44.75 -27.68 3.40
CA TYR A 58 -44.81 -26.78 2.25
C TYR A 58 -46.08 -26.98 1.40
N GLU A 59 -46.49 -28.24 1.19
CA GLU A 59 -47.77 -28.58 0.57
C GLU A 59 -48.95 -27.98 1.37
N ARG A 60 -48.88 -28.03 2.70
CA ARG A 60 -49.88 -27.40 3.58
C ARG A 60 -49.90 -25.87 3.46
N ILE A 61 -48.75 -25.24 3.21
CA ILE A 61 -48.62 -23.79 3.02
C ILE A 61 -48.98 -23.37 1.57
N GLY A 62 -49.11 -24.34 0.65
CA GLY A 62 -49.45 -24.10 -0.76
C GLY A 62 -48.33 -23.44 -1.56
N GLN A 63 -47.08 -23.56 -1.09
CA GLN A 63 -45.89 -23.05 -1.78
C GLN A 63 -44.97 -24.21 -2.15
N GLU A 64 -44.33 -24.12 -3.32
CA GLU A 64 -43.33 -25.10 -3.74
C GLU A 64 -42.12 -25.06 -2.79
N PRO A 65 -41.63 -26.21 -2.29
CA PRO A 65 -40.42 -26.26 -1.49
C PRO A 65 -39.27 -25.58 -2.25
N PRO A 66 -38.50 -24.69 -1.61
CA PRO A 66 -37.28 -24.15 -2.21
C PRO A 66 -36.39 -25.29 -2.70
N PRO A 67 -35.80 -25.18 -3.91
CA PRO A 67 -34.99 -26.24 -4.47
C PRO A 67 -33.88 -26.60 -3.48
N GLU A 68 -33.73 -27.91 -3.23
CA GLU A 68 -32.71 -28.44 -2.35
C GLU A 68 -31.35 -27.82 -2.69
N MET A 69 -30.75 -27.16 -1.70
CA MET A 69 -29.42 -26.58 -1.83
C MET A 69 -28.48 -27.75 -2.13
N LYS A 70 -28.10 -27.89 -3.41
CA LYS A 70 -27.15 -28.89 -3.88
C LYS A 70 -25.97 -28.88 -2.93
N GLU A 71 -25.65 -30.03 -2.34
CA GLU A 71 -24.42 -30.19 -1.57
C GLU A 71 -23.27 -29.68 -2.44
N GLU A 72 -22.61 -28.61 -1.99
CA GLU A 72 -21.55 -27.96 -2.76
C GLU A 72 -20.51 -29.03 -3.13
N GLU A 73 -20.25 -29.15 -4.43
CA GLU A 73 -19.31 -30.12 -4.99
C GLU A 73 -18.01 -30.07 -4.18
N HIS A 74 -17.60 -31.23 -3.65
CA HIS A 74 -16.42 -31.32 -2.79
C HIS A 74 -15.20 -30.78 -3.53
N ASP A 75 -14.79 -29.56 -3.16
CA ASP A 75 -13.68 -28.89 -3.81
C ASP A 75 -12.37 -29.66 -3.52
N GLY A 76 -11.67 -30.06 -4.59
CA GLY A 76 -10.43 -30.83 -4.53
C GLY A 76 -9.23 -30.05 -3.98
N ARG A 77 -9.36 -28.74 -3.75
CA ARG A 77 -8.33 -27.92 -3.10
C ARG A 77 -8.18 -28.29 -1.63
N THR A 78 -6.94 -28.23 -1.16
CA THR A 78 -6.66 -28.44 0.26
C THR A 78 -7.24 -27.28 1.09
N LEU A 79 -7.58 -27.55 2.36
CA LEU A 79 -8.06 -26.50 3.27
C LEU A 79 -7.07 -25.32 3.39
N PHE A 80 -5.77 -25.59 3.26
CA PHE A 80 -4.73 -24.58 3.28
C PHE A 80 -4.85 -23.60 2.11
N GLU A 81 -5.04 -24.11 0.89
CA GLU A 81 -5.20 -23.29 -0.31
C GLU A 81 -6.42 -22.38 -0.18
N ARG A 82 -7.55 -22.89 0.31
CA ARG A 82 -8.76 -22.08 0.54
C ARG A 82 -8.53 -20.96 1.57
N LEU A 83 -7.87 -21.27 2.68
CA LEU A 83 -7.59 -20.28 3.73
C LEU A 83 -6.57 -19.23 3.25
N GLU A 84 -5.58 -19.65 2.47
CA GLU A 84 -4.61 -18.76 1.88
C GLU A 84 -5.27 -17.82 0.85
N GLU A 85 -6.12 -18.33 -0.04
CA GLU A 85 -6.91 -17.52 -0.97
C GLU A 85 -7.79 -16.50 -0.23
N GLN A 86 -8.50 -16.91 0.82
CA GLN A 86 -9.30 -15.98 1.64
C GLN A 86 -8.46 -14.91 2.34
N LYS A 87 -7.26 -15.27 2.79
CA LYS A 87 -6.32 -14.32 3.41
C LYS A 87 -5.76 -13.35 2.38
N GLN A 88 -5.34 -13.85 1.23
CA GLN A 88 -4.83 -13.05 0.12
C GLN A 88 -5.90 -12.09 -0.39
N LEU A 89 -7.13 -12.55 -0.60
CA LEU A 89 -8.24 -11.70 -1.04
C LEU A 89 -8.54 -10.57 -0.03
N LYS A 90 -8.53 -10.87 1.27
CA LYS A 90 -8.69 -9.85 2.33
C LYS A 90 -7.52 -8.87 2.32
N GLN A 91 -6.30 -9.36 2.12
CA GLN A 91 -5.10 -8.55 2.07
C GLN A 91 -5.10 -7.63 0.85
N GLU A 92 -5.43 -8.14 -0.34
CA GLU A 92 -5.55 -7.38 -1.58
C GLU A 92 -6.65 -6.32 -1.48
N TRP A 93 -7.81 -6.67 -0.93
CA TRP A 93 -8.88 -5.71 -0.67
C TRP A 93 -8.46 -4.60 0.29
N TRP A 94 -7.72 -4.95 1.35
CA TRP A 94 -7.19 -3.98 2.30
C TRP A 94 -6.13 -3.09 1.65
N ASP A 95 -5.21 -3.69 0.89
CA ASP A 95 -4.15 -3.00 0.17
C ASP A 95 -4.74 -2.05 -0.89
N ASP A 96 -5.74 -2.46 -1.65
CA ASP A 96 -6.40 -1.59 -2.64
C ASP A 96 -7.14 -0.43 -1.97
N ARG A 97 -7.88 -0.71 -0.89
CA ARG A 97 -8.59 0.33 -0.13
C ARG A 97 -7.63 1.32 0.51
N MET A 98 -6.51 0.84 1.06
CA MET A 98 -5.51 1.69 1.70
C MET A 98 -4.61 2.41 0.69
N LYS A 99 -4.20 1.74 -0.40
CA LYS A 99 -3.38 2.32 -1.46
C LYS A 99 -4.11 3.45 -2.15
N MET A 100 -5.36 3.27 -2.56
CA MET A 100 -6.13 4.34 -3.22
C MET A 100 -6.42 5.49 -2.26
N LYS A 101 -6.75 5.18 -1.00
CA LYS A 101 -6.96 6.19 0.04
C LYS A 101 -5.70 7.00 0.33
N ASN A 102 -4.52 6.37 0.31
CA ASN A 102 -3.25 7.05 0.56
C ASN A 102 -2.72 7.80 -0.66
N GLN A 103 -2.99 7.30 -1.87
CA GLN A 103 -2.50 7.88 -3.13
C GLN A 103 -3.24 9.16 -3.51
N TYR A 104 -4.54 9.24 -3.23
CA TYR A 104 -5.38 10.41 -3.52
C TYR A 104 -5.96 11.00 -2.24
N ARG A 105 -5.09 11.30 -1.27
CA ARG A 105 -5.46 12.08 -0.09
C ARG A 105 -5.26 13.57 -0.33
N GLY A 106 -6.10 14.39 0.28
CA GLY A 106 -5.85 15.83 0.36
C GLY A 106 -4.56 16.11 1.13
N LEU A 107 -3.88 17.20 0.77
CA LEU A 107 -2.82 17.76 1.61
C LEU A 107 -3.41 18.23 2.92
N VAL A 108 -2.75 17.89 4.04
CA VAL A 108 -3.10 18.42 5.35
C VAL A 108 -2.66 19.90 5.41
N GLY A 109 -3.31 20.75 6.22
CA GLY A 109 -2.97 22.17 6.32
C GLY A 109 -1.48 22.42 6.60
N GLU A 110 -0.89 21.66 7.52
CA GLU A 110 0.55 21.70 7.82
C GLU A 110 1.42 21.29 6.61
N GLU A 111 1.01 20.26 5.86
CA GLU A 111 1.74 19.81 4.66
C GLU A 111 1.69 20.86 3.55
N PHE A 112 0.55 21.57 3.41
CA PHE A 112 0.42 22.69 2.50
C PHE A 112 1.34 23.85 2.88
N GLU A 113 1.40 24.21 4.17
CA GLU A 113 2.31 25.24 4.67
C GLU A 113 3.78 24.86 4.44
N PHE A 114 4.15 23.61 4.74
CA PHE A 114 5.50 23.10 4.49
C PHE A 114 5.89 23.18 3.00
N LEU A 115 4.99 22.77 2.10
CA LEU A 115 5.25 22.89 0.67
C LEU A 115 5.35 24.35 0.24
N ALA A 116 4.51 25.25 0.76
CA ALA A 116 4.58 26.68 0.49
C ALA A 116 5.88 27.30 1.00
N GLU A 117 6.38 26.88 2.16
CA GLU A 117 7.66 27.31 2.71
C GLU A 117 8.83 26.83 1.85
N LYS A 118 8.84 25.56 1.42
CA LYS A 118 9.85 25.03 0.48
C LYS A 118 9.84 25.76 -0.86
N ASP A 119 8.66 26.10 -1.34
CA ASP A 119 8.47 26.88 -2.56
C ASP A 119 8.99 28.31 -2.43
N ARG A 120 8.85 28.93 -1.26
CA ARG A 120 9.42 30.24 -0.94
C ARG A 120 10.94 30.16 -0.83
N GLU A 121 11.45 29.18 -0.08
CA GLU A 121 12.90 28.93 0.08
C GLU A 121 13.59 28.78 -1.29
N LYS A 122 12.99 28.02 -2.20
CA LYS A 122 13.51 27.85 -3.56
C LYS A 122 13.54 29.17 -4.35
N ARG A 123 12.46 29.94 -4.33
CA ARG A 123 12.39 31.24 -5.01
C ARG A 123 13.38 32.25 -4.44
N ASP A 124 13.58 32.25 -3.12
CA ASP A 124 14.53 33.14 -2.47
C ASP A 124 15.98 32.74 -2.76
N TYR A 125 16.25 31.44 -2.85
CA TYR A 125 17.55 30.94 -3.31
C TYR A 125 17.84 31.36 -4.75
N GLU A 126 16.89 31.17 -5.67
CA GLU A 126 17.01 31.60 -7.06
C GLU A 126 17.25 33.11 -7.16
N ARG A 127 16.50 33.92 -6.40
CA ARG A 127 16.66 35.38 -6.34
C ARG A 127 18.05 35.78 -5.85
N LYS A 128 18.55 35.17 -4.77
CA LYS A 128 19.89 35.45 -4.24
C LYS A 128 20.97 35.15 -5.27
N VAL A 129 20.85 34.02 -5.97
CA VAL A 129 21.77 33.65 -7.05
C VAL A 129 21.71 34.68 -8.19
N GLU A 130 20.51 35.12 -8.58
CA GLU A 130 20.36 36.18 -9.59
C GLU A 130 20.98 37.51 -9.16
N ASP A 131 20.77 37.91 -7.89
CA ASP A 131 21.32 39.14 -7.33
C ASP A 131 22.86 39.09 -7.27
N GLU A 132 23.44 37.97 -6.82
CA GLU A 132 24.88 37.73 -6.82
C GLU A 132 25.48 37.82 -8.23
N VAL A 133 24.85 37.15 -9.21
CA VAL A 133 25.27 37.21 -10.62
C VAL A 133 25.18 38.64 -11.16
N ASN A 134 24.14 39.39 -10.81
CA ASN A 134 23.97 40.77 -11.25
C ASN A 134 25.04 41.69 -10.66
N ILE A 135 25.38 41.53 -9.38
CA ILE A 135 26.46 42.28 -8.71
C ILE A 135 27.79 42.00 -9.40
N GLU A 136 28.12 40.73 -9.65
CA GLU A 136 29.36 40.36 -10.36
C GLU A 136 29.40 40.93 -11.77
N LEU A 137 28.28 40.90 -12.50
CA LEU A 137 28.18 41.43 -13.86
C LEU A 137 28.34 42.96 -13.88
N GLN A 138 27.75 43.66 -12.92
CA GLN A 138 27.91 45.11 -12.75
C GLN A 138 29.37 45.45 -12.44
N GLY A 139 29.99 44.75 -11.49
CA GLY A 139 31.41 44.92 -11.16
C GLY A 139 32.32 44.68 -12.36
N TYR A 140 32.05 43.66 -13.17
CA TYR A 140 32.78 43.41 -14.42
C TYR A 140 32.61 44.55 -15.44
N ARG A 141 31.38 45.08 -15.61
CA ARG A 141 31.11 46.21 -16.51
C ARG A 141 31.88 47.45 -16.08
N GLU A 142 31.88 47.77 -14.79
CA GLU A 142 32.63 48.90 -14.24
C GLU A 142 34.14 48.73 -14.34
N ALA A 143 34.68 47.55 -14.02
CA ALA A 143 36.12 47.28 -14.16
C ALA A 143 36.56 47.39 -15.62
N ARG A 144 35.72 46.92 -16.55
CA ARG A 144 35.98 47.02 -18.00
C ARG A 144 35.95 48.48 -18.48
N THR A 145 35.00 49.29 -18.02
CA THR A 145 34.93 50.71 -18.39
C THR A 145 36.10 51.50 -17.78
N LYS A 146 36.46 51.25 -16.52
CA LYS A 146 37.65 51.83 -15.87
C LYS A 146 38.93 51.47 -16.63
N ARG A 147 39.15 50.19 -16.94
CA ARG A 147 40.33 49.75 -17.71
C ARG A 147 40.37 50.37 -19.12
N ALA A 148 39.23 50.52 -19.77
CA ALA A 148 39.16 51.21 -21.07
C ALA A 148 39.51 52.70 -20.92
N ALA A 149 39.00 53.37 -19.88
CA ALA A 149 39.34 54.76 -19.58
C ALA A 149 40.83 54.92 -19.24
N ASP A 150 41.43 54.04 -18.45
CA ASP A 150 42.86 54.05 -18.12
C ASP A 150 43.73 53.79 -19.36
N ALA A 151 43.29 52.91 -20.27
CA ALA A 151 44.00 52.63 -21.52
C ALA A 151 43.96 53.82 -22.51
N VAL A 152 42.86 54.59 -22.52
CA VAL A 152 42.77 55.86 -23.28
C VAL A 152 43.57 56.97 -22.56
N ALA A 153 43.52 56.99 -21.22
CA ALA A 153 44.38 57.72 -20.28
C ALA A 153 45.87 57.69 -20.61
N ALA A 154 46.38 56.47 -20.78
CA ALA A 154 47.77 56.17 -21.07
C ALA A 154 48.13 56.34 -22.57
N ALA A 155 47.16 56.69 -23.41
CA ALA A 155 47.31 56.84 -24.85
C ALA A 155 47.10 58.31 -25.29
N GLU A 156 47.95 59.22 -24.82
CA GLU A 156 48.25 60.50 -25.48
C GLU A 156 49.69 60.50 -26.03
N PRO A 157 49.99 61.24 -27.12
CA PRO A 157 50.33 60.62 -28.40
C PRO A 157 51.85 60.49 -28.62
N GLN A 158 52.33 59.26 -28.86
CA GLN A 158 53.60 59.07 -29.55
C GLN A 158 53.33 58.88 -31.05
N THR A 159 53.69 59.90 -31.82
CA THR A 159 53.71 59.89 -33.28
C THR A 159 54.81 58.94 -33.76
N ALA A 160 54.43 57.81 -34.34
CA ALA A 160 55.33 56.95 -35.12
C ALA A 160 54.59 56.35 -36.33
N PRO A 161 55.26 56.23 -37.50
CA PRO A 161 54.60 56.03 -38.80
C PRO A 161 54.04 54.61 -39.01
N PRO A 162 53.08 54.43 -39.93
CA PRO A 162 52.34 53.18 -40.08
C PRO A 162 53.16 52.10 -40.80
N ARG A 163 53.18 50.90 -40.22
CA ARG A 163 53.62 49.65 -40.90
C ARG A 163 52.40 48.79 -41.27
N PRO A 164 52.46 47.99 -42.35
CA PRO A 164 51.27 47.48 -43.03
C PRO A 164 50.53 46.38 -42.27
N LYS A 165 49.21 46.36 -42.49
CA LYS A 165 48.20 45.50 -41.87
C LYS A 165 48.38 44.03 -42.27
N VAL A 166 48.56 43.15 -41.30
CA VAL A 166 48.30 41.71 -41.46
C VAL A 166 46.90 41.41 -40.91
N VAL A 167 46.06 40.85 -41.76
CA VAL A 167 44.65 40.50 -41.51
C VAL A 167 44.57 39.36 -40.48
N PRO A 168 43.80 39.47 -39.38
CA PRO A 168 43.54 38.32 -38.53
C PRO A 168 42.44 37.45 -39.16
N ALA A 169 42.74 36.16 -39.28
CA ALA A 169 41.80 35.14 -39.73
C ALA A 169 40.59 35.02 -38.78
N LYS A 170 39.41 34.77 -39.36
CA LYS A 170 38.14 34.59 -38.64
C LYS A 170 38.23 33.41 -37.66
N PRO A 171 37.71 33.51 -36.42
CA PRO A 171 37.65 32.37 -35.51
C PRO A 171 36.59 31.37 -36.00
N ALA A 172 37.01 30.12 -36.24
CA ALA A 172 36.11 29.03 -36.59
C ALA A 172 35.09 28.81 -35.46
N LYS A 173 33.81 28.71 -35.84
CA LYS A 173 32.69 28.43 -34.94
C LYS A 173 32.87 27.01 -34.38
N LYS A 174 33.08 26.89 -33.07
CA LYS A 174 33.08 25.58 -32.39
C LYS A 174 31.64 25.05 -32.38
N ASP A 175 31.45 23.85 -32.91
CA ASP A 175 30.14 23.20 -32.99
C ASP A 175 29.58 22.86 -31.60
N MET A 176 28.50 23.56 -31.21
CA MET A 176 27.69 23.30 -30.01
C MET A 176 27.23 21.83 -29.90
N ARG A 177 27.15 21.14 -31.05
CA ARG A 177 26.78 19.71 -31.14
C ARG A 177 27.85 18.76 -30.59
N SER A 178 29.11 19.19 -30.55
CA SER A 178 30.19 18.45 -29.91
C SER A 178 30.16 18.60 -28.39
N LEU A 179 29.65 19.73 -27.88
CA LEU A 179 29.61 20.02 -26.45
C LEU A 179 28.53 19.20 -25.72
N MET A 180 27.48 18.76 -26.43
CA MET A 180 26.37 17.97 -25.86
C MET A 180 26.55 16.45 -25.95
N LYS A 181 27.66 15.95 -26.51
CA LYS A 181 27.94 14.51 -26.61
C LYS A 181 28.43 13.87 -25.29
N GLY A 182 28.58 14.65 -24.22
CA GLY A 182 29.14 14.19 -22.93
C GLY A 182 28.14 13.96 -21.79
N VAL A 183 26.85 14.23 -21.96
CA VAL A 183 25.87 14.01 -20.88
C VAL A 183 25.41 12.56 -20.89
N VAL A 184 26.17 11.69 -20.21
CA VAL A 184 25.76 10.32 -19.90
C VAL A 184 25.06 10.33 -18.54
N VAL A 185 23.73 10.22 -18.54
CA VAL A 185 22.96 9.96 -17.32
C VAL A 185 23.17 8.49 -16.93
N LYS A 186 23.81 8.24 -15.78
CA LYS A 186 23.91 6.91 -15.17
C LYS A 186 22.50 6.45 -14.80
N LYS A 187 21.87 5.63 -15.66
CA LYS A 187 20.62 4.92 -15.35
C LYS A 187 20.88 3.99 -14.16
N LYS A 188 20.30 4.32 -13.00
CA LYS A 188 20.31 3.48 -11.81
C LYS A 188 19.50 2.22 -12.15
N ALA A 189 20.18 1.08 -12.21
CA ALA A 189 19.53 -0.21 -12.40
C ALA A 189 18.55 -0.44 -11.24
N ALA A 190 17.28 -0.65 -11.57
CA ALA A 190 16.30 -1.18 -10.65
C ALA A 190 16.71 -2.61 -10.29
N LYS A 191 16.95 -2.88 -9.01
CA LYS A 191 17.09 -4.23 -8.50
C LYS A 191 15.72 -4.93 -8.54
N PRO A 192 15.62 -6.18 -9.01
CA PRO A 192 14.43 -6.98 -8.79
C PRO A 192 14.27 -7.24 -7.29
N ALA A 193 13.04 -7.11 -6.81
CA ALA A 193 12.64 -7.47 -5.46
C ALA A 193 12.30 -8.96 -5.46
N ASP A 194 13.08 -9.75 -4.70
CA ASP A 194 12.65 -11.07 -4.23
C ASP A 194 12.66 -11.09 -2.70
N LYS A 195 11.61 -11.70 -2.16
CA LYS A 195 11.24 -11.72 -0.75
C LYS A 195 12.10 -12.68 0.08
N ALA A 196 12.36 -12.24 1.30
CA ALA A 196 12.39 -12.95 2.60
C ALA A 196 12.88 -14.41 2.68
N ALA A 197 13.88 -14.66 3.55
CA ALA A 197 13.62 -15.14 4.92
C ALA A 197 14.90 -15.29 5.77
N ASP A 198 14.68 -15.22 7.08
CA ASP A 198 15.47 -15.76 8.20
C ASP A 198 16.63 -14.93 8.79
N GLN A 199 16.28 -14.12 9.80
CA GLN A 199 17.13 -13.99 11.00
C GLN A 199 16.25 -13.99 12.25
N GLY A 200 16.33 -15.09 13.00
CA GLY A 200 15.76 -15.24 14.33
C GLY A 200 16.38 -14.27 15.33
N LYS A 201 15.52 -13.51 16.01
CA LYS A 201 15.90 -12.66 17.14
C LYS A 201 15.42 -13.30 18.45
N LYS A 202 16.38 -13.86 19.18
CA LYS A 202 16.26 -14.28 20.59
C LYS A 202 15.82 -13.10 21.45
N ARG A 203 14.80 -13.32 22.30
CA ARG A 203 14.41 -12.46 23.42
C ARG A 203 15.50 -12.48 24.51
N PRO A 204 15.81 -11.35 25.18
CA PRO A 204 16.67 -11.37 26.35
C PRO A 204 15.92 -11.90 27.57
N ALA A 205 16.60 -12.76 28.34
CA ALA A 205 16.17 -13.30 29.60
C ALA A 205 16.24 -12.24 30.70
N GLU A 206 15.18 -12.16 31.48
CA GLU A 206 15.04 -11.40 32.72
C GLU A 206 15.96 -12.04 33.78
N GLY A 207 16.89 -11.24 34.31
CA GLY A 207 17.91 -11.68 35.25
C GLY A 207 17.36 -11.80 36.67
N ASP A 208 17.55 -13.00 37.22
CA ASP A 208 17.46 -13.33 38.63
C ASP A 208 18.49 -12.50 39.43
N GLY A 209 17.99 -11.67 40.35
CA GLY A 209 18.78 -10.85 41.26
C GLY A 209 18.33 -11.09 42.69
N ARG A 210 18.73 -12.21 43.27
CA ARG A 210 18.67 -12.41 44.72
C ARG A 210 19.77 -11.61 45.42
N GLU A 211 19.43 -11.18 46.63
CA GLU A 211 20.30 -10.83 47.77
C GLU A 211 20.61 -9.34 48.00
N ALA A 212 19.97 -8.74 49.02
CA ALA A 212 20.64 -8.46 50.30
C ALA A 212 19.70 -7.75 51.29
N LYS A 213 19.38 -8.46 52.38
CA LYS A 213 19.00 -7.86 53.67
C LYS A 213 20.22 -7.12 54.24
N ARG A 214 20.15 -5.79 54.40
CA ARG A 214 20.93 -5.00 55.38
C ARG A 214 20.05 -3.80 55.78
N ARG A 215 19.42 -3.82 56.96
CA ARG A 215 19.79 -3.04 58.14
C ARG A 215 20.06 -1.55 57.85
N ALA A 216 19.05 -0.71 58.09
CA ALA A 216 19.06 0.45 59.00
C ALA A 216 17.64 1.04 59.02
#